data_AF-A0A7V0MK57-F1
#
_entry.id   AF-A0A7V0MK57-F1
#
_cell.length_a   1.000
_cell.length_b   1.000
_cell.length_c   1.000
_cell.angle_alpha   90.00
_cell.angle_beta   90.00
_cell.angle_gamma   90.00
#
_symmetry.space_group_name_H-M   'P 1'
#
loop_
_entity.id
_entity.type
_entity.pdbx_description
1 polymer ?
#
loop_
_entity_poly.entity_id
_entity_poly.type
_entity_poly.pdbx_seq_one_letter_code
_entity_poly.pdbx_strand_id
1 'polypeptide(L)'
;MHHKNIRLIIRKQLKRQYPNWKRLNKKTKKEIARKVLAEVTAEYDFNQDIQASPEELLGIEQQIPTEGIIKLDEMAQFIDMVNSSRVIKFNSYNRSPIYITDEELRFVDELLDDGIINRLLAYDGYSPVMREIFPSNLFRAELLKAIKYPEISYRKFCSEEYLGLDRKQNRVFVGLSLSKKTMIDHTRLSRFRSSLSFVQQINLLVYTLHYFYKSGLLGDCVVHGIDSTELANDCKVPLASLDINGKKIRIDNDIDCDCGARRNKRDKSVFVIGYRLHSLTVIDAKTGHSFPLVSLLAPANHHDSHFLPFLVKLAKAMGIDIKLVTADEAYHDKDGSLLREAGY
;
A
#
# COMPACT_ATOMS: atom_id res chain seq x y z
N MET A 1 -18.90 -1.28 -19.56
CA MET A 1 -17.88 -0.31 -19.11
C MET A 1 -18.46 1.01 -18.62
N HIS A 2 -19.59 1.50 -19.17
CA HIS A 2 -20.20 2.78 -18.75
C HIS A 2 -20.42 2.96 -17.24
N HIS A 3 -20.90 1.96 -16.51
CA HIS A 3 -21.06 2.09 -15.05
C HIS A 3 -19.74 2.36 -14.31
N LYS A 4 -18.63 1.73 -14.76
CA LYS A 4 -17.30 2.02 -14.21
C LYS A 4 -16.88 3.45 -14.54
N ASN A 5 -17.19 3.93 -15.75
CA ASN A 5 -16.91 5.31 -16.16
C ASN A 5 -17.74 6.34 -15.37
N ILE A 6 -19.04 6.11 -15.17
CA ILE A 6 -19.88 6.94 -14.30
C ILE A 6 -19.30 7.00 -12.88
N ARG A 7 -18.90 5.85 -12.32
CA ARG A 7 -18.27 5.77 -10.99
C ARG A 7 -16.96 6.57 -10.95
N LEU A 8 -16.14 6.48 -11.99
CA LEU A 8 -14.91 7.26 -12.15
C LEU A 8 -15.19 8.77 -12.16
N ILE A 9 -16.17 9.23 -12.93
CA ILE A 9 -16.55 10.65 -13.01
C ILE A 9 -17.02 11.15 -11.64
N ILE A 10 -17.89 10.39 -10.96
CA ILE A 10 -18.34 10.71 -9.59
C ILE A 10 -17.14 10.81 -8.63
N ARG A 11 -16.22 9.84 -8.65
CA ARG A 11 -15.01 9.85 -7.80
C ARG A 11 -14.17 11.09 -8.06
N LYS A 12 -13.89 11.39 -9.32
CA LYS A 12 -13.10 12.58 -9.72
C LYS A 12 -13.79 13.88 -9.29
N GLN A 13 -15.09 14.00 -9.49
CA GLN A 13 -15.87 15.18 -9.09
C GLN A 13 -15.86 15.36 -7.57
N LEU A 14 -16.11 14.31 -6.79
CA LEU A 14 -16.07 14.36 -5.33
C LEU A 14 -14.69 14.75 -4.79
N LYS A 15 -13.62 14.14 -5.31
CA LYS A 15 -12.25 14.46 -4.89
C LYS A 15 -11.85 15.90 -5.23
N ARG A 16 -12.27 16.40 -6.41
CA ARG A 16 -11.96 17.76 -6.87
C ARG A 16 -12.74 18.83 -6.12
N GLN A 17 -14.05 18.66 -5.98
CA GLN A 17 -14.93 19.68 -5.37
C GLN A 17 -14.95 19.61 -3.84
N TYR A 18 -14.63 18.45 -3.25
CA TYR A 18 -14.70 18.22 -1.80
C TYR A 18 -13.43 17.55 -1.25
N PRO A 19 -12.24 18.18 -1.35
CA PRO A 19 -10.97 17.59 -0.93
C PRO A 19 -10.92 17.25 0.57
N ASN A 20 -11.71 17.95 1.39
CA ASN A 20 -11.85 17.69 2.82
C ASN A 20 -12.98 16.70 3.17
N TRP A 21 -13.38 15.83 2.24
CA TRP A 21 -14.49 14.88 2.41
C TRP A 21 -14.49 14.18 3.76
N LYS A 22 -13.32 13.69 4.22
CA LYS A 22 -13.19 12.97 5.51
C LYS A 22 -13.63 13.79 6.73
N ARG A 23 -13.56 15.14 6.66
CA ARG A 23 -13.96 16.06 7.75
C ARG A 23 -15.45 16.41 7.74
N LEU A 24 -16.17 16.11 6.65
CA LEU A 24 -17.59 16.42 6.54
C LEU A 24 -18.42 15.47 7.42
N ASN A 25 -19.48 16.00 8.03
CA ASN A 25 -20.44 15.17 8.76
C ASN A 25 -21.27 14.30 7.80
N LYS A 26 -21.87 13.22 8.34
CA LYS A 26 -22.61 12.24 7.55
C LYS A 26 -23.81 12.84 6.79
N LYS A 27 -24.51 13.82 7.35
CA LYS A 27 -25.68 14.46 6.72
C LYS A 27 -25.26 15.22 5.46
N THR A 28 -24.24 16.07 5.61
CA THR A 28 -23.65 16.85 4.51
C THR A 28 -23.13 15.93 3.41
N LYS A 29 -22.42 14.86 3.77
CA LYS A 29 -21.95 13.85 2.81
C LYS A 29 -23.09 13.22 2.01
N LYS A 30 -24.22 12.89 2.65
CA LYS A 30 -25.39 12.31 1.96
C LYS A 30 -25.99 13.29 0.96
N GLU A 31 -26.14 14.56 1.33
CA GLU A 31 -26.68 15.60 0.46
C GLU A 31 -25.79 15.80 -0.77
N ILE A 32 -24.48 15.93 -0.55
CA ILE A 32 -23.49 16.06 -1.64
C ILE A 32 -23.49 14.81 -2.52
N ALA A 33 -23.45 13.61 -1.94
CA ALA A 33 -23.44 12.36 -2.69
C ALA A 33 -24.66 12.23 -3.61
N ARG A 34 -25.85 12.59 -3.13
CA ARG A 34 -27.08 12.57 -3.94
C ARG A 34 -27.03 13.59 -5.07
N LYS A 35 -26.55 14.81 -4.79
CA LYS A 35 -26.41 15.87 -5.78
C LYS A 35 -25.47 15.45 -6.91
N VAL A 36 -24.25 15.03 -6.56
CA VAL A 36 -23.24 14.61 -7.54
C VAL A 36 -23.71 13.39 -8.33
N LEU A 37 -24.35 12.42 -7.66
CA LEU A 37 -24.90 11.25 -8.35
C LEU A 37 -25.95 11.66 -9.38
N ALA A 38 -26.91 12.53 -9.03
CA ALA A 38 -27.94 12.99 -9.94
C ALA A 38 -27.37 13.78 -11.12
N GLU A 39 -26.47 14.73 -10.84
CA GLU A 39 -25.80 15.59 -11.82
C GLU A 39 -25.05 14.76 -12.87
N VAL A 40 -24.14 13.88 -12.44
CA VAL A 40 -23.36 13.04 -13.35
C VAL A 40 -24.28 12.15 -14.19
N THR A 41 -25.35 11.60 -13.60
CA THR A 41 -26.23 10.68 -14.34
C THR A 41 -27.15 11.39 -15.33
N ALA A 42 -27.53 12.65 -15.08
CA ALA A 42 -28.34 13.44 -15.99
C ALA A 42 -27.53 13.89 -17.21
N GLU A 43 -26.24 14.15 -17.03
CA GLU A 43 -25.34 14.62 -18.09
C GLU A 43 -24.63 13.49 -18.85
N TYR A 44 -24.74 12.24 -18.37
CA TYR A 44 -24.02 11.12 -18.96
C TYR A 44 -24.66 10.63 -20.26
N ASP A 45 -23.94 10.78 -21.37
CA ASP A 45 -24.31 10.14 -22.64
C ASP A 45 -23.88 8.66 -22.66
N PHE A 46 -24.84 7.74 -22.83
CA PHE A 46 -24.58 6.31 -22.95
C PHE A 46 -24.06 5.89 -24.32
N ASN A 47 -24.14 6.77 -25.33
CA ASN A 47 -23.60 6.52 -26.66
C ASN A 47 -22.13 6.98 -26.80
N GLN A 48 -21.58 7.65 -25.79
CA GLN A 48 -20.22 8.15 -25.84
C GLN A 48 -19.18 7.01 -25.77
N ASP A 49 -18.08 7.17 -26.49
CA ASP A 49 -16.92 6.29 -26.34
C ASP A 49 -16.21 6.55 -25.00
N ILE A 50 -15.81 5.48 -24.33
CA ILE A 50 -15.12 5.56 -23.04
C ILE A 50 -13.63 5.73 -23.30
N GLN A 51 -13.13 6.95 -23.10
CA GLN A 51 -11.71 7.30 -23.27
C GLN A 51 -10.84 6.99 -22.04
N ALA A 52 -11.45 6.68 -20.89
CA ALA A 52 -10.73 6.40 -19.66
C ALA A 52 -9.94 5.09 -19.73
N SER A 53 -8.74 5.08 -19.17
CA SER A 53 -7.88 3.90 -19.21
C SER A 53 -8.42 2.77 -18.30
N PRO A 54 -8.03 1.50 -18.53
CA PRO A 54 -8.38 0.40 -17.65
C PRO A 54 -8.02 0.67 -16.19
N GLU A 55 -6.87 1.29 -15.93
CA GLU A 55 -6.38 1.62 -14.58
C GLU A 55 -7.28 2.61 -13.87
N GLU A 56 -7.75 3.65 -14.57
CA GLU A 56 -8.70 4.61 -14.02
C GLU A 56 -10.06 3.95 -13.72
N LEU A 57 -10.55 3.14 -14.65
CA LEU A 57 -11.83 2.44 -14.52
C LEU A 57 -11.82 1.38 -13.41
N LEU A 58 -10.64 0.86 -13.06
CA LEU A 58 -10.42 -0.08 -11.98
C LEU A 58 -10.03 0.59 -10.66
N GLY A 59 -9.81 1.92 -10.65
CA GLY A 59 -9.43 2.65 -9.44
C GLY A 59 -8.02 2.37 -8.94
N ILE A 60 -7.12 2.00 -9.84
CA ILE A 60 -5.72 1.66 -9.53
C ILE A 60 -4.74 2.64 -10.21
N GLU A 61 -5.21 3.75 -10.75
CA GLU A 61 -4.39 4.70 -11.51
C GLU A 61 -3.22 5.29 -10.72
N GLN A 62 -3.29 5.26 -9.38
CA GLN A 62 -2.22 5.73 -8.48
C GLN A 62 -1.25 4.62 -8.06
N GLN A 63 -1.46 3.39 -8.52
CA GLN A 63 -0.69 2.19 -8.18
C GLN A 63 -0.03 1.55 -9.42
N ILE A 64 0.13 2.34 -10.48
CA ILE A 64 0.78 1.91 -11.71
C ILE A 64 2.29 2.12 -11.61
N PRO A 65 3.11 1.32 -12.31
CA PRO A 65 4.53 1.58 -12.41
C PRO A 65 4.78 2.95 -13.04
N THR A 66 5.51 3.80 -12.32
CA THR A 66 5.94 5.12 -12.79
C THR A 66 7.46 5.21 -12.75
N GLU A 67 7.99 6.27 -13.37
CA GLU A 67 9.41 6.60 -13.29
C GLU A 67 9.89 6.68 -11.83
N GLY A 68 11.11 6.21 -11.58
CA GLY A 68 11.77 6.25 -10.26
C GLY A 68 11.64 4.99 -9.41
N ILE A 69 10.94 3.93 -9.87
CA ILE A 69 11.04 2.61 -9.24
C ILE A 69 12.45 2.06 -9.47
N ILE A 70 13.17 1.79 -8.38
CA ILE A 70 14.50 1.18 -8.40
C ILE A 70 14.31 -0.33 -8.53
N LYS A 71 15.01 -0.98 -9.46
CA LYS A 71 14.95 -2.44 -9.58
C LYS A 71 15.77 -3.14 -8.49
N LEU A 72 15.50 -4.43 -8.28
CA LEU A 72 16.19 -5.26 -7.28
C LEU A 72 17.73 -5.27 -7.43
N ASP A 73 18.23 -5.35 -8.66
CA ASP A 73 19.66 -5.32 -8.98
C ASP A 73 20.27 -3.92 -8.81
N GLU A 74 19.54 -2.88 -9.21
CA GLU A 74 19.91 -1.48 -9.02
C GLU A 74 19.90 -1.07 -7.53
N MET A 75 19.03 -1.66 -6.71
CA MET A 75 18.95 -1.38 -5.27
C MET A 75 20.25 -1.78 -4.55
N ALA A 76 20.89 -2.87 -4.97
CA ALA A 76 22.20 -3.26 -4.44
C ALA A 76 23.25 -2.16 -4.70
N GLN A 77 23.31 -1.69 -5.96
CA GLN A 77 24.23 -0.63 -6.36
C GLN A 77 23.93 0.68 -5.64
N PHE A 78 22.65 1.01 -5.44
CA PHE A 78 22.22 2.16 -4.68
C PHE A 78 22.73 2.09 -3.23
N ILE A 79 22.55 0.96 -2.55
CA ILE A 79 23.03 0.75 -1.18
C ILE A 79 24.56 0.89 -1.12
N ASP A 80 25.28 0.27 -2.05
CA ASP A 80 26.74 0.33 -2.10
C ASP A 80 27.26 1.74 -2.36
N MET A 81 26.64 2.48 -3.29
CA MET A 81 26.94 3.89 -3.56
C MET A 81 26.74 4.74 -2.30
N VAL A 82 25.62 4.57 -1.61
CA VAL A 82 25.31 5.33 -0.38
C VAL A 82 26.34 5.04 0.71
N ASN A 83 26.72 3.77 0.89
CA ASN A 83 27.69 3.36 1.89
C ASN A 83 29.12 3.80 1.54
N SER A 84 29.50 3.76 0.26
CA SER A 84 30.81 4.17 -0.23
C SER A 84 31.00 5.68 -0.24
N SER A 85 29.91 6.45 -0.38
CA SER A 85 29.94 7.92 -0.32
C SER A 85 30.25 8.49 1.07
N ARG A 86 30.31 7.66 2.11
CA ARG A 86 30.62 8.09 3.49
C ARG A 86 32.13 8.23 3.67
N VAL A 87 32.63 9.46 3.67
CA VAL A 87 34.06 9.80 3.89
C VAL A 87 34.59 9.30 5.24
N ILE A 88 33.73 9.29 6.27
CA ILE A 88 34.04 8.72 7.58
C ILE A 88 33.07 7.58 7.85
N LYS A 89 33.59 6.36 7.91
CA LYS A 89 32.84 5.16 8.32
C LYS A 89 32.77 5.12 9.85
N PHE A 90 31.94 5.97 10.45
CA PHE A 90 31.47 5.69 11.82
C PHE A 90 30.75 4.34 11.79
N ASN A 91 30.85 3.54 12.87
CA ASN A 91 30.14 2.28 12.97
C ASN A 91 28.66 2.54 12.60
N SER A 92 28.19 1.96 11.49
CA SER A 92 26.86 2.26 10.95
C SER A 92 25.75 1.87 11.93
N TYR A 93 26.07 0.95 12.84
CA TYR A 93 25.25 0.55 13.95
C TYR A 93 25.54 1.39 15.20
N ASN A 94 24.88 2.54 15.31
CA ASN A 94 24.94 3.43 16.48
C ASN A 94 23.91 3.08 17.57
N ARG A 95 23.11 2.03 17.37
CA ARG A 95 22.04 1.65 18.30
C ARG A 95 22.60 0.65 19.29
N SER A 96 22.31 0.84 20.57
CA SER A 96 22.77 -0.07 21.60
C SER A 96 21.89 -1.34 21.57
N PRO A 97 22.42 -2.50 21.12
CA PRO A 97 21.64 -3.73 21.08
C PRO A 97 21.22 -4.17 22.49
N ILE A 98 21.88 -3.63 23.52
CA ILE A 98 21.57 -3.84 24.94
C ILE A 98 20.11 -3.46 25.27
N TYR A 99 19.52 -2.49 24.57
CA TYR A 99 18.15 -2.05 24.84
C TYR A 99 17.08 -2.74 23.97
N ILE A 100 17.45 -3.41 22.87
CA ILE A 100 16.51 -4.15 22.02
C ILE A 100 16.57 -5.63 22.41
N THR A 101 15.87 -5.97 23.49
CA THR A 101 15.86 -7.32 24.04
C THR A 101 14.98 -8.27 23.24
N ASP A 102 13.91 -7.77 22.61
CA ASP A 102 13.03 -8.56 21.75
C ASP A 102 13.75 -9.01 20.47
N GLU A 103 13.77 -10.33 20.22
CA GLU A 103 14.54 -10.93 19.11
C GLU A 103 14.00 -10.52 17.74
N GLU A 104 12.68 -10.46 17.57
CA GLU A 104 12.04 -10.03 16.32
C GLU A 104 12.37 -8.56 16.00
N LEU A 105 12.28 -7.67 17.00
CA LEU A 105 12.68 -6.28 16.81
C LEU A 105 14.17 -6.12 16.55
N ARG A 106 15.02 -6.96 17.13
CA ARG A 106 16.47 -6.92 16.91
C ARG A 106 16.81 -7.33 15.49
N PHE A 107 16.22 -8.43 15.01
CA PHE A 107 16.34 -8.86 13.63
C PHE A 107 15.92 -7.76 12.65
N VAL A 108 14.77 -7.12 12.89
CA VAL A 108 14.31 -6.00 12.06
C VAL A 108 15.25 -4.79 12.20
N ASP A 109 15.76 -4.46 13.39
CA ASP A 109 16.66 -3.32 13.58
C ASP A 109 17.96 -3.46 12.77
N GLU A 110 18.53 -4.67 12.77
CA GLU A 110 19.76 -5.03 12.03
C GLU A 110 19.56 -4.98 10.51
N LEU A 111 18.34 -5.22 10.03
CA LEU A 111 18.00 -5.15 8.60
C LEU A 111 17.91 -3.72 8.05
N LEU A 112 17.66 -2.74 8.92
CA LEU A 112 17.26 -1.39 8.52
C LEU A 112 18.42 -0.38 8.61
N ASP A 113 18.91 0.11 7.47
CA ASP A 113 19.82 1.25 7.42
C ASP A 113 19.03 2.58 7.34
N ASP A 114 19.10 3.37 8.41
CA ASP A 114 18.41 4.67 8.50
C ASP A 114 18.82 5.65 7.39
N GLY A 115 20.09 5.63 6.97
CA GLY A 115 20.61 6.48 5.91
C GLY A 115 20.01 6.12 4.54
N ILE A 116 19.85 4.82 4.27
CA ILE A 116 19.18 4.32 3.06
C ILE A 116 17.70 4.72 3.10
N ILE A 117 17.00 4.39 4.19
CA ILE A 117 15.57 4.70 4.37
C ILE A 117 15.31 6.21 4.21
N ASN A 118 16.15 7.05 4.79
CA ASN A 118 16.00 8.50 4.67
C ASN A 118 16.18 8.99 3.23
N ARG A 119 17.08 8.40 2.44
CA ARG A 119 17.23 8.74 1.01
C ARG A 119 16.05 8.25 0.18
N LEU A 120 15.54 7.05 0.46
CA LEU A 120 14.36 6.51 -0.22
C LEU A 120 13.09 7.31 0.09
N LEU A 121 12.98 7.87 1.29
CA LEU A 121 11.79 8.58 1.76
C LEU A 121 11.90 10.11 1.75
N ALA A 122 13.05 10.66 1.38
CA ALA A 122 13.21 12.10 1.20
C ALA A 122 12.30 12.57 0.07
N TYR A 123 11.56 13.66 0.29
CA TYR A 123 10.79 14.33 -0.74
C TYR A 123 11.61 15.48 -1.33
N ASP A 124 11.20 16.02 -2.48
CA ASP A 124 11.89 17.14 -3.12
C ASP A 124 11.94 18.39 -2.22
N GLY A 125 13.14 18.89 -1.95
CA GLY A 125 13.36 19.98 -0.99
C GLY A 125 13.44 19.52 0.47
N TYR A 126 13.59 18.21 0.74
CA TYR A 126 13.92 17.70 2.07
C TYR A 126 15.31 18.17 2.51
N SER A 127 15.38 18.94 3.60
CA SER A 127 16.63 19.35 4.25
C SER A 127 16.79 18.66 5.62
N PRO A 128 17.79 17.77 5.79
CA PRO A 128 18.04 17.07 7.05
C PRO A 128 18.45 18.00 8.20
N VAL A 129 19.17 19.10 7.90
CA VAL A 129 19.85 19.96 8.89
C VAL A 129 18.86 20.65 9.85
N MET A 130 17.62 20.86 9.41
CA MET A 130 16.61 21.57 10.19
C MET A 130 15.69 20.66 10.99
N ARG A 131 15.97 19.34 11.07
CA ARG A 131 15.02 18.36 11.60
C ARG A 131 15.58 17.57 12.78
N GLU A 132 14.76 17.46 13.82
CA GLU A 132 15.00 16.54 14.94
C GLU A 132 14.47 15.12 14.68
N ILE A 133 13.48 14.97 13.79
CA ILE A 133 12.85 13.69 13.44
C ILE A 133 12.98 13.46 11.94
N PHE A 134 13.55 12.31 11.59
CA PHE A 134 13.82 11.87 10.23
C PHE A 134 12.72 10.93 9.71
N PRO A 135 12.56 10.78 8.38
CA PRO A 135 11.67 9.78 7.79
C PRO A 135 11.87 8.37 8.35
N SER A 136 13.12 7.95 8.59
CA SER A 136 13.43 6.65 9.18
C SER A 136 12.83 6.46 10.58
N ASN A 137 12.78 7.52 11.41
CA ASN A 137 12.13 7.44 12.71
C ASN A 137 10.62 7.22 12.57
N LEU A 138 9.98 7.91 11.63
CA LEU A 138 8.55 7.78 11.38
C LEU A 138 8.24 6.38 10.83
N PHE A 139 9.03 5.90 9.87
CA PHE A 139 8.94 4.55 9.33
C PHE A 139 9.11 3.46 10.39
N ARG A 140 10.14 3.57 11.24
CA ARG A 140 10.37 2.61 12.33
C ARG A 140 9.27 2.67 13.39
N ALA A 141 8.66 3.82 13.64
CA ALA A 141 7.48 3.91 14.51
C ALA A 141 6.26 3.20 13.90
N GLU A 142 6.04 3.28 12.59
CA GLU A 142 5.01 2.48 11.89
C GLU A 142 5.29 0.98 12.04
N LEU A 143 6.54 0.54 11.81
CA LEU A 143 6.94 -0.86 11.96
C LEU A 143 6.74 -1.36 13.40
N LEU A 144 7.22 -0.61 14.39
CA LEU A 144 7.05 -0.97 15.81
C LEU A 144 5.57 -1.16 16.15
N LYS A 145 4.73 -0.23 15.69
CA LYS A 145 3.29 -0.33 15.92
C LYS A 145 2.71 -1.56 15.21
N ALA A 146 3.07 -1.80 13.95
CA ALA A 146 2.54 -2.93 13.19
C ALA A 146 2.94 -4.28 13.80
N ILE A 147 4.17 -4.41 14.27
CA ILE A 147 4.74 -5.65 14.81
C ILE A 147 4.25 -5.89 16.25
N LYS A 148 4.32 -4.89 17.14
CA LYS A 148 4.09 -5.09 18.59
C LYS A 148 2.77 -4.55 19.11
N TYR A 149 2.16 -3.57 18.43
CA TYR A 149 0.99 -2.87 18.93
C TYR A 149 -0.11 -2.67 17.86
N PRO A 150 -0.48 -3.72 17.10
CA PRO A 150 -1.41 -3.59 15.97
C PRO A 150 -2.79 -3.07 16.43
N GLU A 151 -3.28 -3.55 17.58
CA GLU A 151 -4.60 -3.24 18.14
C GLU A 151 -4.68 -1.86 18.80
N ILE A 152 -3.53 -1.25 19.11
CA ILE A 152 -3.49 0.02 19.83
C ILE A 152 -3.73 1.18 18.88
N SER A 153 -4.58 2.13 19.28
CA SER A 153 -4.79 3.35 18.49
C SER A 153 -3.51 4.19 18.37
N TYR A 154 -3.31 4.88 17.25
CA TYR A 154 -2.13 5.75 17.07
C TYR A 154 -1.99 6.82 18.16
N ARG A 155 -3.10 7.36 18.68
CA ARG A 155 -3.06 8.34 19.78
C ARG A 155 -2.47 7.74 21.05
N LYS A 156 -2.91 6.54 21.42
CA LYS A 156 -2.40 5.83 22.59
C LYS A 156 -0.96 5.36 22.38
N PHE A 157 -0.65 4.81 21.21
CA PHE A 157 0.71 4.39 20.85
C PHE A 157 1.72 5.55 20.89
N CYS A 158 1.32 6.75 20.49
CA CYS A 158 2.21 7.92 20.53
C CYS A 158 2.33 8.57 21.92
N SER A 159 1.79 7.95 22.98
CA SER A 159 1.86 8.49 24.35
C SER A 159 3.10 8.02 25.10
N GLU A 160 3.33 8.57 26.29
CA GLU A 160 4.42 8.15 27.17
C GLU A 160 4.33 6.67 27.57
N GLU A 161 3.13 6.08 27.55
CA GLU A 161 2.92 4.66 27.86
C GLU A 161 3.71 3.75 26.91
N TYR A 162 3.98 4.16 25.66
CA TYR A 162 4.68 3.33 24.66
C TYR A 162 5.95 3.97 24.10
N LEU A 163 6.04 5.31 24.07
CA LEU A 163 7.21 6.03 23.54
C LEU A 163 7.87 6.95 24.59
N GLY A 164 7.47 6.89 25.86
CA GLY A 164 8.07 7.66 26.95
C GLY A 164 9.49 7.23 27.28
N LEU A 165 10.21 8.01 28.09
CA LEU A 165 11.62 7.78 28.45
C LEU A 165 11.86 6.41 29.11
N ASP A 166 10.87 5.89 29.84
CA ASP A 166 10.92 4.57 30.47
C ASP A 166 10.84 3.42 29.45
N ARG A 167 10.38 3.69 28.22
CA ARG A 167 10.25 2.71 27.14
C ARG A 167 11.51 2.66 26.27
N LYS A 168 12.65 2.34 26.91
CA LYS A 168 13.97 2.36 26.26
C LYS A 168 14.04 1.53 24.98
N GLN A 169 13.52 0.30 24.98
CA GLN A 169 13.49 -0.56 23.78
C GLN A 169 12.79 0.13 22.60
N ASN A 170 11.57 0.60 22.82
CA ASN A 170 10.76 1.25 21.79
C ASN A 170 11.44 2.52 21.27
N ARG A 171 12.02 3.33 22.17
CA ARG A 171 12.74 4.54 21.78
C ARG A 171 13.97 4.22 20.95
N VAL A 172 14.78 3.24 21.35
CA VAL A 172 15.99 2.84 20.60
C VAL A 172 15.61 2.25 19.24
N PHE A 173 14.61 1.37 19.18
CA PHE A 173 14.11 0.80 17.92
C PHE A 173 13.57 1.86 16.96
N VAL A 174 12.92 2.92 17.46
CA VAL A 174 12.46 4.04 16.64
C VAL A 174 13.61 4.98 16.27
N GLY A 175 14.72 4.99 17.01
CA GLY A 175 15.83 5.92 16.86
C GLY A 175 15.60 7.26 17.57
N LEU A 176 14.81 7.27 18.65
CA LEU A 176 14.61 8.43 19.52
C LEU A 176 15.66 8.47 20.63
N SER A 177 16.05 9.68 21.04
CA SER A 177 17.01 9.91 22.13
C SER A 177 16.51 9.32 23.47
N LEU A 178 17.39 8.69 24.24
CA LEU A 178 17.09 8.21 25.60
C LEU A 178 17.17 9.31 26.67
N SER A 179 17.78 10.46 26.37
CA SER A 179 17.91 11.57 27.31
C SER A 179 16.92 12.70 27.04
N LYS A 180 16.58 12.95 25.76
CA LYS A 180 15.62 13.99 25.37
C LYS A 180 14.21 13.41 25.25
N LYS A 181 13.21 14.14 25.74
CA LYS A 181 11.78 13.79 25.65
C LYS A 181 11.17 14.05 24.26
N THR A 182 11.96 14.06 23.19
CA THR A 182 11.44 14.18 21.83
C THR A 182 10.48 13.01 21.57
N MET A 183 9.28 13.32 21.09
CA MET A 183 8.22 12.35 20.84
C MET A 183 7.66 12.52 19.43
N ILE A 184 7.20 11.41 18.87
CA ILE A 184 6.40 11.39 17.66
C ILE A 184 4.94 11.43 18.09
N ASP A 185 4.16 12.34 17.50
CA ASP A 185 2.72 12.41 17.71
C ASP A 185 1.93 11.74 16.56
N HIS A 186 0.69 11.35 16.83
CA HIS A 186 -0.17 10.68 15.86
C HIS A 186 -0.46 11.50 14.60
N THR A 187 -0.40 12.84 14.68
CA THR A 187 -0.59 13.72 13.52
C THR A 187 0.63 13.66 12.61
N ARG A 188 1.85 13.60 13.17
CA ARG A 188 3.08 13.38 12.39
C ARG A 188 3.05 12.05 11.64
N LEU A 189 2.68 10.95 12.30
CA LEU A 189 2.54 9.65 11.65
C LEU A 189 1.46 9.65 10.57
N SER A 190 0.31 10.27 10.84
CA SER A 190 -0.76 10.43 9.85
C SER A 190 -0.28 11.21 8.61
N ARG A 191 0.42 12.32 8.84
CA ARG A 191 1.02 13.14 7.77
C ARG A 191 2.06 12.37 6.98
N PHE A 192 2.95 11.66 7.67
CA PHE A 192 3.96 10.80 7.07
C PHE A 192 3.32 9.81 6.08
N ARG A 193 2.37 8.98 6.55
CA ARG A 193 1.67 8.02 5.68
C ARG A 193 0.98 8.69 4.49
N SER A 194 0.33 9.83 4.71
CA SER A 194 -0.35 10.56 3.62
C SER A 194 0.60 11.25 2.64
N SER A 195 1.86 11.45 3.01
CA SER A 195 2.86 12.13 2.18
C SER A 195 3.70 11.17 1.34
N LEU A 196 3.67 9.87 1.61
CA LEU A 196 4.43 8.88 0.87
C LEU A 196 3.84 8.71 -0.53
N SER A 197 4.66 9.01 -1.54
CA SER A 197 4.31 8.65 -2.93
C SER A 197 4.30 7.14 -3.11
N PHE A 198 3.61 6.67 -4.16
CA PHE A 198 3.60 5.25 -4.51
C PHE A 198 5.02 4.72 -4.80
N VAL A 199 5.83 5.48 -5.54
CA VAL A 199 7.23 5.13 -5.84
C VAL A 199 8.05 4.96 -4.56
N GLN A 200 7.91 5.85 -3.59
CA GLN A 200 8.63 5.72 -2.30
C GLN A 200 8.22 4.45 -1.55
N GLN A 201 6.94 4.09 -1.56
CA GLN A 201 6.44 2.86 -0.93
C GLN A 201 6.99 1.61 -1.65
N ILE A 202 6.97 1.62 -2.99
CA ILE A 202 7.53 0.52 -3.79
C ILE A 202 9.04 0.41 -3.59
N ASN A 203 9.79 1.51 -3.54
CA ASN A 203 11.24 1.46 -3.33
C ASN A 203 11.61 0.97 -1.92
N LEU A 204 10.81 1.28 -0.90
CA LEU A 204 10.96 0.65 0.43
C LEU A 204 10.69 -0.86 0.39
N LEU A 205 9.69 -1.28 -0.39
CA LEU A 205 9.40 -2.69 -0.59
C LEU A 205 10.55 -3.38 -1.32
N VAL A 206 11.08 -2.81 -2.41
CA VAL A 206 12.26 -3.31 -3.12
C VAL A 206 13.47 -3.39 -2.20
N TYR A 207 13.69 -2.40 -1.34
CA TYR A 207 14.75 -2.43 -0.32
C TYR A 207 14.61 -3.65 0.61
N THR A 208 13.39 -3.91 1.09
CA THR A 208 13.10 -5.08 1.93
C THR A 208 13.31 -6.38 1.14
N LEU A 209 12.82 -6.43 -0.10
CA LEU A 209 12.95 -7.58 -0.98
C LEU A 209 14.41 -7.87 -1.34
N HIS A 210 15.25 -6.85 -1.51
CA HIS A 210 16.68 -7.03 -1.77
C HIS A 210 17.32 -7.91 -0.69
N TYR A 211 17.08 -7.61 0.59
CA TYR A 211 17.59 -8.44 1.68
C TYR A 211 16.90 -9.79 1.78
N PHE A 212 15.60 -9.86 1.48
CA PHE A 212 14.88 -11.13 1.41
C PHE A 212 15.49 -12.08 0.36
N TYR A 213 15.76 -11.61 -0.86
CA TYR A 213 16.44 -12.41 -1.88
C TYR A 213 17.88 -12.76 -1.47
N LYS A 214 18.60 -11.82 -0.82
CA LYS A 214 19.97 -12.06 -0.32
C LYS A 214 20.03 -13.07 0.82
N SER A 215 18.95 -13.24 1.58
CA SER A 215 18.90 -14.15 2.73
C SER A 215 19.03 -15.64 2.36
N GLY A 216 18.78 -15.98 1.09
CA GLY A 216 18.75 -17.37 0.64
C GLY A 216 17.54 -18.17 1.13
N LEU A 217 16.50 -17.49 1.68
CA LEU A 217 15.25 -18.14 2.10
C LEU A 217 14.46 -18.76 0.94
N LEU A 218 14.67 -18.26 -0.28
CA LEU A 218 14.14 -18.86 -1.50
C LEU A 218 15.21 -19.77 -2.12
N GLY A 219 14.86 -21.03 -2.35
CA GLY A 219 15.66 -21.93 -3.16
C GLY A 219 15.51 -21.67 -4.66
N ASP A 220 16.14 -22.53 -5.47
CA ASP A 220 16.15 -22.38 -6.94
C ASP A 220 14.80 -22.71 -7.61
N CYS A 221 13.91 -23.40 -6.89
CA CYS A 221 12.63 -23.85 -7.41
C CYS A 221 11.50 -23.02 -6.81
N VAL A 222 11.17 -21.93 -7.49
CA VAL A 222 10.09 -21.02 -7.07
C VAL A 222 8.94 -21.03 -8.06
N VAL A 223 7.73 -20.89 -7.53
CA VAL A 223 6.49 -20.67 -8.28
C VAL A 223 5.88 -19.37 -7.78
N HIS A 224 5.40 -18.52 -8.68
CA HIS A 224 4.67 -17.33 -8.26
C HIS A 224 3.19 -17.66 -8.13
N GLY A 225 2.55 -17.17 -7.07
CA GLY A 225 1.11 -17.30 -6.85
C GLY A 225 0.42 -15.94 -6.91
N ILE A 226 -0.85 -15.92 -7.26
CA ILE A 226 -1.70 -14.74 -7.07
C ILE A 226 -2.96 -15.13 -6.31
N ASP A 227 -3.29 -14.33 -5.31
CA ASP A 227 -4.55 -14.43 -4.57
C ASP A 227 -5.05 -13.03 -4.19
N SER A 228 -6.34 -12.92 -3.85
CA SER A 228 -6.91 -11.69 -3.30
C SER A 228 -7.47 -11.91 -1.90
N THR A 229 -7.32 -10.89 -1.06
CA THR A 229 -8.00 -10.83 0.23
C THR A 229 -8.89 -9.61 0.34
N GLU A 230 -9.97 -9.73 1.08
CA GLU A 230 -10.97 -8.67 1.23
C GLU A 230 -10.58 -7.74 2.37
N LEU A 231 -10.56 -6.44 2.11
CA LEU A 231 -10.43 -5.40 3.14
C LEU A 231 -11.77 -4.70 3.29
N ALA A 232 -12.58 -5.19 4.23
CA ALA A 232 -13.88 -4.62 4.52
C ALA A 232 -13.72 -3.21 5.11
N ASN A 233 -14.53 -2.29 4.62
CA ASN A 233 -14.68 -0.97 5.19
C ASN A 233 -15.84 -0.97 6.20
N ASP A 234 -15.73 -0.16 7.25
CA ASP A 234 -16.79 0.01 8.27
C ASP A 234 -17.94 0.88 7.72
N CYS A 235 -18.53 0.47 6.61
CA CYS A 235 -19.68 1.12 6.00
C CYS A 235 -20.83 0.11 5.86
N LYS A 236 -21.91 0.35 6.61
CA LYS A 236 -23.10 -0.54 6.59
C LYS A 236 -24.07 -0.20 5.46
N VAL A 237 -24.11 1.06 5.02
CA VAL A 237 -25.12 1.58 4.08
C VAL A 237 -24.51 2.70 3.24
N PRO A 238 -24.75 2.72 1.91
CA PRO A 238 -24.28 3.81 1.07
C PRO A 238 -24.90 5.16 1.47
N LEU A 239 -24.16 6.23 1.21
CA LEU A 239 -24.64 7.61 1.36
C LEU A 239 -25.70 7.95 0.31
N ALA A 240 -25.50 7.46 -0.92
CA ALA A 240 -26.41 7.59 -2.03
C ALA A 240 -26.30 6.36 -2.94
N SER A 241 -27.39 5.99 -3.62
CA SER A 241 -27.37 4.96 -4.65
C SER A 241 -28.41 5.24 -5.71
N LEU A 242 -28.12 4.86 -6.95
CA LEU A 242 -29.03 4.95 -8.09
C LEU A 242 -28.93 3.66 -8.90
N ASP A 243 -30.06 3.18 -9.42
CA ASP A 243 -30.09 2.07 -10.36
C ASP A 243 -30.02 2.61 -11.78
N ILE A 244 -29.10 2.06 -12.58
CA ILE A 244 -28.93 2.39 -13.98
C ILE A 244 -28.82 1.07 -14.73
N ASN A 245 -29.74 0.80 -15.66
CA ASN A 245 -29.76 -0.41 -16.48
C ASN A 245 -29.61 -1.71 -15.66
N GLY A 246 -30.25 -1.78 -14.49
CA GLY A 246 -30.21 -2.95 -13.59
C GLY A 246 -28.91 -3.07 -12.78
N LYS A 247 -28.02 -2.08 -12.85
CA LYS A 247 -26.80 -2.00 -12.04
C LYS A 247 -26.88 -0.83 -11.08
N LYS A 248 -26.72 -1.14 -9.80
CA LYS A 248 -26.71 -0.16 -8.72
C LYS A 248 -25.36 0.53 -8.61
N ILE A 249 -25.33 1.83 -8.88
CA ILE A 249 -24.20 2.71 -8.57
C ILE A 249 -24.37 3.20 -7.14
N ARG A 250 -23.33 3.06 -6.32
CA ARG A 250 -23.33 3.42 -4.90
C ARG A 250 -22.24 4.43 -4.62
N ILE A 251 -22.48 5.32 -3.65
CA ILE A 251 -21.46 6.20 -3.08
C ILE A 251 -21.41 5.91 -1.59
N ASP A 252 -20.28 5.39 -1.13
CA ASP A 252 -20.05 5.06 0.27
C ASP A 252 -19.31 6.18 1.02
N ASN A 253 -19.15 6.03 2.34
CA ASN A 253 -18.49 7.04 3.16
C ASN A 253 -17.02 7.23 2.80
N ASP A 254 -16.36 6.15 2.36
CA ASP A 254 -15.09 6.22 1.65
C ASP A 254 -15.39 6.30 0.15
N ILE A 255 -14.83 7.31 -0.53
CA ILE A 255 -15.15 7.61 -1.93
C ILE A 255 -14.63 6.49 -2.84
N ASP A 256 -13.50 5.89 -2.45
CA ASP A 256 -12.75 4.96 -3.28
C ASP A 256 -13.18 3.50 -3.10
N CYS A 257 -13.91 3.16 -2.05
CA CYS A 257 -14.42 1.80 -1.87
C CYS A 257 -15.67 1.55 -2.71
N ASP A 258 -16.01 0.28 -2.90
CA ASP A 258 -17.29 -0.12 -3.51
C ASP A 258 -17.75 -1.48 -2.96
N CYS A 259 -18.94 -1.88 -3.37
CA CYS A 259 -19.60 -3.11 -2.98
C CYS A 259 -19.33 -4.22 -4.01
N GLY A 260 -18.61 -5.25 -3.59
CA GLY A 260 -18.29 -6.45 -4.35
C GLY A 260 -19.12 -7.65 -3.96
N ALA A 261 -19.31 -8.57 -4.90
CA ALA A 261 -19.84 -9.90 -4.62
C ALA A 261 -18.78 -10.77 -3.93
N ARG A 262 -19.20 -11.70 -3.09
CA ARG A 262 -18.36 -12.71 -2.42
C ARG A 262 -18.90 -14.08 -2.78
N ARG A 263 -18.02 -15.08 -2.86
CA ARG A 263 -18.43 -16.49 -2.89
C ARG A 263 -19.26 -16.82 -1.63
N ASN A 264 -20.36 -17.53 -1.80
CA ASN A 264 -21.20 -17.96 -0.67
C ASN A 264 -20.35 -18.73 0.36
N LYS A 265 -20.22 -18.16 1.56
CA LYS A 265 -19.51 -18.73 2.72
C LYS A 265 -20.50 -18.72 3.89
N ARG A 266 -20.59 -19.83 4.63
CA ARG A 266 -21.66 -20.10 5.63
C ARG A 266 -21.85 -18.97 6.65
N ASP A 267 -20.77 -18.31 7.05
CA ASP A 267 -20.76 -17.29 8.12
C ASP A 267 -20.41 -15.88 7.62
N LYS A 268 -20.65 -15.61 6.32
CA LYS A 268 -20.23 -14.37 5.68
C LYS A 268 -21.30 -13.85 4.72
N SER A 269 -21.53 -12.53 4.79
CA SER A 269 -22.36 -11.83 3.78
C SER A 269 -21.87 -12.15 2.37
N VAL A 270 -22.79 -12.33 1.43
CA VAL A 270 -22.51 -12.51 0.00
C VAL A 270 -21.99 -11.23 -0.67
N PHE A 271 -21.97 -10.12 0.06
CA PHE A 271 -21.36 -8.86 -0.36
C PHE A 271 -20.32 -8.38 0.64
N VAL A 272 -19.30 -7.72 0.12
CA VAL A 272 -18.30 -6.96 0.88
C VAL A 272 -18.29 -5.52 0.38
N ILE A 273 -18.32 -4.56 1.31
CA ILE A 273 -18.14 -3.14 1.00
C ILE A 273 -16.72 -2.79 1.44
N GLY A 274 -15.89 -2.31 0.52
CA GLY A 274 -14.48 -2.07 0.80
C GLY A 274 -13.62 -2.27 -0.43
N TYR A 275 -12.52 -2.97 -0.22
CA TYR A 275 -11.49 -3.21 -1.22
C TYR A 275 -11.13 -4.69 -1.33
N ARG A 276 -10.45 -5.05 -2.40
CA ARG A 276 -9.73 -6.31 -2.57
C ARG A 276 -8.24 -6.00 -2.72
N LEU A 277 -7.43 -6.68 -1.94
CA LEU A 277 -5.97 -6.62 -1.99
C LEU A 277 -5.47 -7.83 -2.77
N HIS A 278 -5.10 -7.62 -4.02
CA HIS A 278 -4.53 -8.63 -4.90
C HIS A 278 -3.03 -8.69 -4.63
N SER A 279 -2.50 -9.87 -4.32
CA SER A 279 -1.10 -10.03 -3.93
C SER A 279 -0.42 -11.07 -4.81
N LEU A 280 0.70 -10.67 -5.39
CA LEU A 280 1.65 -11.60 -5.99
C LEU A 280 2.51 -12.17 -4.86
N THR A 281 2.58 -13.49 -4.77
CA THR A 281 3.40 -14.22 -3.81
C THR A 281 4.46 -15.03 -4.54
N VAL A 282 5.54 -15.33 -3.84
CA VAL A 282 6.51 -16.35 -4.24
C VAL A 282 6.39 -17.53 -3.31
N ILE A 283 6.36 -18.71 -3.89
CA ILE A 283 6.25 -19.98 -3.18
C ILE A 283 7.52 -20.77 -3.46
N ASP A 284 8.26 -21.09 -2.40
CA ASP A 284 9.35 -22.05 -2.51
C ASP A 284 8.75 -23.46 -2.62
N ALA A 285 8.95 -24.10 -3.78
CA ALA A 285 8.29 -25.36 -4.08
C ALA A 285 8.84 -26.55 -3.26
N LYS A 286 10.03 -26.41 -2.66
CA LYS A 286 10.65 -27.46 -1.84
C LYS A 286 10.13 -27.44 -0.41
N THR A 287 10.01 -26.24 0.17
CA THR A 287 9.59 -26.03 1.56
C THR A 287 8.09 -25.78 1.71
N GLY A 288 7.43 -25.34 0.64
CA GLY A 288 6.03 -24.90 0.68
C GLY A 288 5.82 -23.53 1.33
N HIS A 289 6.89 -22.84 1.71
CA HIS A 289 6.80 -21.49 2.27
C HIS A 289 6.36 -20.48 1.22
N SER A 290 5.46 -19.58 1.60
CA SER A 290 4.88 -18.56 0.72
C SER A 290 5.14 -17.17 1.31
N PHE A 291 5.66 -16.27 0.48
CA PHE A 291 6.02 -14.90 0.86
C PHE A 291 5.34 -13.89 -0.06
N PRO A 292 4.67 -12.86 0.48
CA PRO A 292 4.11 -11.79 -0.34
C PRO A 292 5.24 -10.95 -0.94
N LEU A 293 5.16 -10.72 -2.25
CA LEU A 293 6.12 -9.88 -2.97
C LEU A 293 5.60 -8.47 -3.17
N VAL A 294 4.40 -8.32 -3.71
CA VAL A 294 3.78 -7.02 -3.99
C VAL A 294 2.26 -7.15 -4.07
N SER A 295 1.55 -6.08 -3.71
CA SER A 295 0.09 -6.06 -3.72
C SER A 295 -0.48 -4.83 -4.40
N LEU A 296 -1.66 -4.98 -5.00
CA LEU A 296 -2.50 -3.92 -5.54
C LEU A 296 -3.83 -3.89 -4.80
N LEU A 297 -4.26 -2.69 -4.41
CA LEU A 297 -5.54 -2.48 -3.74
C LEU A 297 -6.57 -1.94 -4.73
N ALA A 298 -7.69 -2.63 -4.90
CA ALA A 298 -8.76 -2.22 -5.80
C ALA A 298 -10.12 -2.14 -5.08
N PRO A 299 -11.06 -1.31 -5.55
CA PRO A 299 -12.44 -1.36 -5.07
C PRO A 299 -13.04 -2.76 -5.25
N ALA A 300 -13.82 -3.24 -4.28
CA ALA A 300 -14.23 -4.63 -4.23
C ALA A 300 -15.20 -5.07 -5.36
N ASN A 301 -15.77 -4.13 -6.12
CA ASN A 301 -16.74 -4.38 -7.19
C ASN A 301 -16.11 -4.94 -8.48
N HIS A 302 -14.79 -5.06 -8.54
CA HIS A 302 -14.07 -5.57 -9.71
C HIS A 302 -13.83 -7.07 -9.61
N HIS A 303 -13.86 -7.74 -10.78
CA HIS A 303 -13.52 -9.14 -10.89
C HIS A 303 -12.00 -9.34 -10.89
N ASP A 304 -11.53 -10.42 -10.28
CA ASP A 304 -10.11 -10.66 -9.99
C ASP A 304 -9.26 -10.79 -11.28
N SER A 305 -9.84 -11.34 -12.34
CA SER A 305 -9.23 -11.47 -13.68
C SER A 305 -8.65 -10.18 -14.26
N HIS A 306 -9.07 -9.00 -13.78
CA HIS A 306 -8.56 -7.74 -14.27
C HIS A 306 -7.18 -7.37 -13.71
N PHE A 307 -6.70 -7.99 -12.62
CA PHE A 307 -5.56 -7.47 -11.86
C PHE A 307 -4.24 -8.18 -12.12
N LEU A 308 -4.25 -9.37 -12.70
CA LEU A 308 -3.03 -10.12 -13.01
C LEU A 308 -2.05 -9.32 -13.89
N PRO A 309 -2.48 -8.66 -14.99
CA PRO A 309 -1.55 -7.87 -15.82
C PRO A 309 -0.87 -6.74 -15.06
N PHE A 310 -1.62 -6.01 -14.22
CA PHE A 310 -1.07 -4.89 -13.45
C PHE A 310 -0.08 -5.34 -12.39
N LEU A 311 -0.35 -6.46 -11.71
CA LEU A 311 0.58 -7.04 -10.73
C LEU A 311 1.86 -7.53 -11.39
N VAL A 312 1.76 -8.24 -12.52
CA VAL A 312 2.94 -8.70 -13.28
C VAL A 312 3.76 -7.51 -13.78
N LYS A 313 3.11 -6.47 -14.32
CA LYS A 313 3.78 -5.25 -14.78
C LYS A 313 4.51 -4.54 -13.64
N LEU A 314 3.90 -4.45 -12.46
CA LEU A 314 4.53 -3.85 -11.29
C LEU A 314 5.71 -4.66 -10.78
N ALA A 315 5.57 -5.98 -10.69
CA ALA A 315 6.66 -6.85 -10.28
C ALA A 315 7.84 -6.82 -11.27
N LYS A 316 7.57 -6.81 -12.58
CA LYS A 316 8.61 -6.61 -13.62
C LYS A 316 9.29 -5.25 -13.49
N ALA A 317 8.55 -4.19 -13.17
CA ALA A 317 9.13 -2.86 -12.93
C ALA A 317 10.05 -2.83 -11.70
N MET A 318 9.79 -3.69 -10.70
CA MET A 318 10.67 -3.90 -9.54
C MET A 318 11.88 -4.80 -9.85
N GLY A 319 11.96 -5.39 -11.05
CA GLY A 319 13.03 -6.33 -11.43
C GLY A 319 12.82 -7.76 -10.89
N ILE A 320 11.59 -8.15 -10.55
CA ILE A 320 11.27 -9.51 -10.12
C ILE A 320 11.18 -10.43 -11.36
N ASP A 321 11.95 -11.52 -11.35
CA ASP A 321 11.93 -12.55 -12.39
C ASP A 321 10.74 -13.49 -12.21
N ILE A 322 9.63 -13.16 -12.86
CA ILE A 322 8.44 -14.02 -12.92
C ILE A 322 8.61 -14.96 -14.11
N LYS A 323 8.54 -16.28 -13.87
CA LYS A 323 8.56 -17.30 -14.94
C LYS A 323 7.22 -18.01 -15.11
N LEU A 324 6.60 -18.35 -13.99
CA LEU A 324 5.34 -19.08 -13.92
C LEU A 324 4.49 -18.49 -12.81
N VAL A 325 3.26 -18.14 -13.13
CA VAL A 325 2.24 -17.73 -12.17
C VAL A 325 1.16 -18.80 -12.10
N THR A 326 0.93 -19.32 -10.90
CA THR A 326 -0.24 -20.13 -10.56
C THR A 326 -1.32 -19.25 -9.96
N ALA A 327 -2.57 -19.51 -10.31
CA ALA A 327 -3.71 -18.72 -9.90
C ALA A 327 -4.97 -19.59 -9.83
N ASP A 328 -5.98 -19.13 -9.11
CA ASP A 328 -7.31 -19.71 -9.22
C ASP A 328 -7.97 -19.36 -10.57
N GLU A 329 -9.11 -20.00 -10.85
CA GLU A 329 -9.87 -19.77 -12.08
C GLU A 329 -10.36 -18.32 -12.21
N ALA A 330 -10.49 -17.58 -11.11
CA ALA A 330 -10.94 -16.19 -11.14
C ALA A 330 -9.92 -15.27 -11.82
N TYR A 331 -8.65 -15.67 -11.90
CA TYR A 331 -7.59 -14.97 -12.63
C TYR A 331 -7.35 -15.46 -14.06
N HIS A 332 -8.19 -16.36 -14.58
CA HIS A 332 -7.95 -16.97 -15.88
C HIS A 332 -7.88 -15.92 -17.02
N ASP A 333 -6.76 -15.90 -17.74
CA ASP A 333 -6.51 -15.04 -18.91
C ASP A 333 -7.26 -15.56 -20.13
N LYS A 334 -8.58 -15.32 -20.17
CA LYS A 334 -9.48 -15.85 -21.21
C LYS A 334 -9.15 -15.32 -22.61
N ASP A 335 -8.52 -14.15 -22.73
CA ASP A 335 -8.25 -13.52 -24.02
C ASP A 335 -6.78 -13.60 -24.47
N GLY A 336 -5.90 -14.17 -23.62
CA GLY A 336 -4.47 -14.35 -23.89
C GLY A 336 -3.69 -13.04 -23.95
N SER A 337 -4.27 -11.93 -23.46
CA SER A 337 -3.65 -10.61 -23.51
C SER A 337 -2.38 -10.55 -22.69
N LEU A 338 -2.37 -11.20 -21.52
CA LEU A 338 -1.19 -11.25 -20.64
C LEU A 338 -0.02 -11.93 -21.33
N LEU A 339 -0.27 -13.06 -21.99
CA LEU A 339 0.77 -13.86 -22.64
C LEU A 339 1.42 -13.07 -23.79
N ARG A 340 0.60 -12.35 -24.58
CA ARG A 340 1.07 -11.47 -25.66
C ARG A 340 1.85 -10.26 -25.15
N GLU A 341 1.40 -9.61 -24.08
CA GLU A 341 2.05 -8.42 -23.52
C GLU A 341 3.32 -8.75 -22.72
N ALA A 342 3.35 -9.90 -22.07
CA ALA A 342 4.47 -10.32 -21.23
C ALA A 342 5.63 -10.94 -22.01
N GLY A 343 5.42 -11.29 -23.30
CA GLY A 343 6.45 -11.79 -24.21
C GLY A 343 6.87 -13.24 -23.96
N TYR A 344 5.95 -14.11 -23.52
CA TYR A 344 6.21 -15.54 -23.34
C TYR A 344 5.93 -16.35 -24.60
#